data_AF-A0A7R9Y0F4-F1
#
_entry.id   AF-A0A7R9Y0F4-F1
#
_cell.length_a   1.000
_cell.length_b   1.000
_cell.length_c   1.000
_cell.angle_alpha   90.00
_cell.angle_beta   90.00
_cell.angle_gamma   90.00
#
_symmetry.space_group_name_H-M   'P 1'
#
loop_
_entity.id
_entity.type
_entity.pdbx_description
1 polymer ?
#
loop_
_entity_poly.entity_id
_entity_poly.type
_entity_poly.pdbx_seq_one_letter_code
_entity_poly.pdbx_strand_id
1 'polypeptide(L)'
;SSSSSSSSDADDASPAGAERKRRRKLTLRQLITSHLHPRVTLAIAYLACAWLKQPVHVGDLVRWALDGDMPYLAASARVHASLGGDDELPFKGALVARCVPQPHLIATCAMHVSSVAGIALPPANVAGFVARFASEVGVASAAFFQAAERAAAATDRARFTLDDARSDVQIAPPHAWAMAIVVVALKEMYGLDGRAFEDVRFVSPAAVSAAKREREEEEEEED
;
A
#
# COMPACT_ATOMS: atom_id res chain seq x y z
N SER A 1 75.28 -19.89 1.10
CA SER A 1 74.24 -20.70 0.46
C SER A 1 73.89 -21.89 1.31
N SER A 2 72.98 -21.73 2.28
CA SER A 2 72.37 -22.85 3.04
C SER A 2 71.11 -22.36 3.76
N SER A 3 69.99 -23.04 3.50
CA SER A 3 68.90 -23.43 4.41
C SER A 3 68.42 -22.49 5.53
N SER A 4 67.13 -22.13 5.48
CA SER A 4 66.24 -22.29 6.63
C SER A 4 64.80 -22.58 6.17
N SER A 5 64.28 -23.67 6.71
CA SER A 5 62.92 -24.20 6.59
C SER A 5 62.03 -23.65 7.70
N SER A 6 60.79 -23.26 7.39
CA SER A 6 59.69 -23.34 8.37
C SER A 6 58.39 -23.71 7.66
N SER A 7 57.98 -24.96 7.87
CA SER A 7 56.63 -25.46 7.68
C SER A 7 55.76 -25.07 8.88
N SER A 8 54.57 -24.51 8.64
CA SER A 8 53.46 -24.57 9.60
C SER A 8 52.16 -24.71 8.82
N ASP A 9 51.48 -25.81 9.10
CA ASP A 9 50.16 -26.23 8.63
C ASP A 9 48.99 -25.31 9.06
N ALA A 10 47.84 -25.58 8.42
CA ALA A 10 46.47 -25.23 8.81
C ALA A 10 46.02 -23.77 8.49
N ASP A 11 44.89 -23.49 7.85
CA ASP A 11 43.60 -24.20 7.88
C ASP A 11 42.86 -24.14 6.54
N ASP A 12 42.23 -25.27 6.26
CA ASP A 12 41.14 -25.48 5.31
C ASP A 12 39.94 -24.61 5.68
N ALA A 13 39.58 -23.68 4.79
CA ALA A 13 38.26 -23.08 4.76
C ALA A 13 37.98 -22.56 3.34
N SER A 14 37.78 -23.49 2.39
CA SER A 14 37.11 -23.13 1.14
C SER A 14 35.65 -22.76 1.44
N PRO A 15 35.16 -21.53 1.18
CA PRO A 15 33.74 -21.26 1.22
C PRO A 15 33.08 -21.83 -0.05
N ALA A 16 32.85 -23.14 -0.01
CA ALA A 16 31.82 -23.80 -0.80
C ALA A 16 30.47 -23.20 -0.39
N GLY A 17 29.93 -22.28 -1.20
CA GLY A 17 28.62 -21.69 -0.90
C GLY A 17 28.21 -20.48 -1.72
N ALA A 18 29.01 -20.01 -2.68
CA ALA A 18 28.54 -18.98 -3.60
C ALA A 18 27.50 -19.62 -4.55
N GLU A 19 26.23 -19.48 -4.17
CA GLU A 19 25.03 -19.84 -4.91
C GLU A 19 25.14 -19.40 -6.38
N ARG A 20 25.64 -20.29 -7.23
CA ARG A 20 25.45 -20.21 -8.67
C ARG A 20 23.97 -20.40 -8.92
N LYS A 21 23.19 -19.32 -8.87
CA LYS A 21 21.84 -19.24 -9.46
C LYS A 21 21.99 -19.67 -10.92
N ARG A 22 21.76 -20.95 -11.20
CA ARG A 22 21.70 -21.52 -12.54
C ARG A 22 20.66 -20.69 -13.29
N ARG A 23 21.12 -19.78 -14.17
CA ARG A 23 20.26 -19.09 -15.13
C ARG A 23 19.66 -20.17 -16.01
N ARG A 24 18.45 -20.65 -15.65
CA ARG A 24 17.67 -21.57 -16.47
C ARG A 24 17.51 -20.88 -17.83
N LYS A 25 17.94 -21.55 -18.90
CA LYS A 25 17.73 -21.07 -20.27
C LYS A 25 16.22 -21.05 -20.50
N LEU A 26 15.61 -19.87 -20.48
CA LEU A 26 14.20 -19.71 -20.75
C LEU A 26 13.95 -19.95 -22.24
N THR A 27 12.89 -20.68 -22.57
CA THR A 27 12.44 -20.77 -23.96
C THR A 27 11.91 -19.41 -24.41
N LEU A 28 11.94 -19.11 -25.71
CA LEU A 28 11.38 -17.86 -26.26
C LEU A 28 9.92 -17.66 -25.80
N ARG A 29 9.15 -18.75 -25.71
CA ARG A 29 7.79 -18.73 -25.14
C ARG A 29 7.75 -18.30 -23.68
N GLN A 30 8.63 -18.86 -22.87
CA GLN A 30 8.69 -18.51 -21.46
C GLN A 30 9.15 -17.06 -21.26
N LEU A 31 10.07 -16.58 -22.10
CA LEU A 31 10.53 -15.19 -22.10
C LEU A 31 9.40 -14.21 -22.48
N ILE A 32 8.69 -14.46 -23.58
CA ILE A 32 7.59 -13.58 -24.00
C ILE A 32 6.46 -13.59 -22.96
N THR A 33 6.06 -14.77 -22.48
CA THR A 33 4.97 -14.86 -21.49
C THR A 33 5.34 -14.29 -20.12
N SER A 34 6.63 -14.26 -19.75
CA SER A 34 7.07 -13.62 -18.51
C SER A 34 7.20 -12.10 -18.60
N HIS A 35 7.54 -11.56 -19.78
CA HIS A 35 7.83 -10.13 -19.96
C HIS A 35 6.68 -9.32 -20.56
N LEU A 36 5.82 -9.93 -21.39
CA LEU A 36 4.66 -9.28 -22.02
C LEU A 36 3.33 -9.71 -21.39
N HIS A 37 3.29 -10.05 -20.11
CA HIS A 37 2.04 -10.45 -19.48
C HIS A 37 1.00 -9.31 -19.51
N PRO A 38 -0.30 -9.58 -19.74
CA PRO A 38 -1.34 -8.54 -19.82
C PRO A 38 -1.43 -7.62 -18.60
N ARG A 39 -0.86 -8.04 -17.46
CA ARG A 39 -0.76 -7.26 -16.23
C ARG A 39 0.03 -5.95 -16.40
N VAL A 40 0.92 -5.89 -17.39
CA VAL A 40 1.72 -4.71 -17.70
C VAL A 40 0.80 -3.52 -18.01
N THR A 41 -0.38 -3.75 -18.59
CA THR A 41 -1.36 -2.68 -18.86
C THR A 41 -1.85 -2.01 -17.57
N LEU A 42 -2.23 -2.78 -16.54
CA LEU A 42 -2.60 -2.24 -15.23
C LEU A 42 -1.41 -1.59 -14.53
N ALA A 43 -0.21 -2.14 -14.70
CA ALA A 43 1.01 -1.56 -14.15
C ALA A 43 1.30 -0.18 -14.76
N ILE A 44 1.17 -0.03 -16.08
CA ILE A 44 1.32 1.25 -16.78
C ILE A 44 0.23 2.24 -16.35
N ALA A 45 -1.03 1.80 -16.27
CA ALA A 45 -2.12 2.65 -15.78
C ALA A 45 -1.85 3.14 -14.35
N TYR A 46 -1.35 2.26 -13.47
CA TYR A 46 -0.97 2.62 -12.11
C TYR A 46 0.19 3.62 -12.08
N LEU A 47 1.23 3.41 -12.88
CA LEU A 47 2.35 4.34 -13.01
C LEU A 47 1.90 5.71 -13.50
N ALA A 48 0.98 5.77 -14.48
CA ALA A 48 0.42 7.02 -14.97
C ALA A 48 -0.34 7.77 -13.86
N CYS A 49 -1.14 7.05 -13.06
CA CYS A 49 -1.82 7.63 -11.90
C CYS A 49 -0.83 8.17 -10.85
N ALA A 50 0.22 7.39 -10.55
CA ALA A 50 1.28 7.80 -9.62
C ALA A 50 2.03 9.04 -10.12
N TRP A 51 2.36 9.08 -11.42
CA TRP A 51 3.01 10.22 -12.06
C TRP A 51 2.16 11.49 -11.99
N LEU A 52 0.85 11.35 -12.21
CA LEU A 52 -0.13 12.43 -12.10
C LEU A 52 -0.55 12.73 -10.65
N LYS A 53 0.10 12.12 -9.66
CA LYS A 53 -0.19 12.30 -8.23
C LYS A 53 -1.67 12.07 -7.87
N GLN A 54 -2.32 11.16 -8.59
CA GLN A 54 -3.70 10.78 -8.29
C GLN A 54 -3.74 9.91 -7.03
N PRO A 55 -4.71 10.12 -6.10
CA PRO A 55 -4.86 9.32 -4.89
C PRO A 55 -5.52 7.97 -5.20
N VAL A 56 -4.86 7.19 -6.05
CA VAL A 56 -5.31 5.89 -6.55
C VAL A 56 -4.31 4.84 -6.09
N HIS A 57 -4.77 3.81 -5.39
CA HIS A 57 -3.95 2.68 -4.99
C HIS A 57 -4.21 1.48 -5.90
N VAL A 58 -3.30 0.50 -5.91
CA VAL A 58 -3.41 -0.70 -6.76
C VAL A 58 -4.71 -1.49 -6.56
N GLY A 59 -5.33 -1.39 -5.38
CA GLY A 59 -6.63 -2.02 -5.11
C GLY A 59 -7.77 -1.39 -5.91
N ASP A 60 -7.70 -0.09 -6.19
CA ASP A 60 -8.68 0.59 -7.04
C ASP A 60 -8.65 0.04 -8.46
N LEU A 61 -7.46 -0.15 -9.04
CA LEU A 61 -7.33 -0.71 -10.39
C LEU A 61 -7.86 -2.13 -10.46
N VAL A 62 -7.61 -2.93 -9.42
CA VAL A 62 -8.17 -4.28 -9.30
C VAL A 62 -9.69 -4.22 -9.24
N ARG A 63 -10.24 -3.33 -8.39
CA ARG A 63 -11.67 -3.13 -8.27
C ARG A 63 -12.30 -2.69 -9.60
N TRP A 64 -11.77 -1.66 -10.24
CA TRP A 64 -12.25 -1.18 -11.55
C TRP A 64 -12.17 -2.25 -12.64
N ALA A 65 -11.13 -3.09 -12.63
CA ALA A 65 -11.01 -4.20 -13.57
C ALA A 65 -12.02 -5.34 -13.31
N LEU A 66 -12.43 -5.54 -12.05
CA LEU A 66 -13.44 -6.52 -11.66
C LEU A 66 -14.87 -6.01 -11.90
N ASP A 67 -15.14 -4.77 -11.51
CA ASP A 67 -16.45 -4.11 -11.65
C ASP A 67 -16.77 -3.81 -13.12
N GLY A 68 -15.75 -3.77 -13.99
CA GLY A 68 -15.90 -3.49 -15.42
C GLY A 68 -15.77 -2.03 -15.80
N ASP A 69 -15.56 -1.13 -14.82
CA ASP A 69 -15.24 0.28 -15.02
C ASP A 69 -13.99 0.47 -15.89
N MET A 70 -13.03 -0.45 -15.76
CA MET A 70 -11.88 -0.56 -16.64
C MET A 70 -12.05 -1.79 -17.56
N PRO A 71 -11.90 -1.65 -18.89
CA PRO A 71 -12.15 -2.74 -19.84
C PRO A 71 -11.03 -3.79 -19.88
N TYR A 72 -10.51 -4.22 -18.74
CA TYR A 72 -9.37 -5.13 -18.65
C TYR A 72 -9.70 -6.55 -19.14
N LEU A 73 -10.68 -7.19 -18.49
CA LEU A 73 -11.15 -8.53 -18.87
C LEU A 73 -11.96 -8.50 -20.18
N ALA A 74 -12.80 -7.47 -20.34
CA ALA A 74 -13.62 -7.30 -21.54
C ALA A 74 -12.76 -7.12 -22.80
N ALA A 75 -11.70 -6.31 -22.76
CA ALA A 75 -10.78 -6.19 -23.89
C ALA A 75 -10.03 -7.50 -24.14
N SER A 76 -9.61 -8.21 -23.08
CA SER A 76 -8.97 -9.52 -23.23
C SER A 76 -9.87 -10.54 -23.92
N ALA A 77 -11.17 -10.55 -23.61
CA ALA A 77 -12.14 -11.42 -24.28
C ALA A 77 -12.32 -11.04 -25.77
N ARG A 78 -12.38 -9.75 -26.11
CA ARG A 78 -12.44 -9.29 -27.51
C ARG A 78 -11.20 -9.67 -28.30
N VAL A 79 -10.01 -9.48 -27.70
CA VAL A 79 -8.74 -9.90 -28.31
C VAL A 79 -8.73 -11.41 -28.53
N HIS A 80 -9.18 -12.20 -27.54
CA HIS A 80 -9.28 -13.65 -27.68
C HIS A 80 -10.23 -14.06 -28.82
N ALA A 81 -11.38 -13.42 -28.95
CA ALA A 81 -12.32 -13.66 -30.03
C ALA A 81 -11.74 -13.29 -31.41
N SER A 82 -11.03 -12.16 -31.50
CA SER A 82 -10.39 -11.71 -32.76
C SER A 82 -9.26 -12.64 -33.22
N LEU A 83 -8.65 -13.36 -32.27
CA LEU A 83 -7.61 -14.35 -32.51
C LEU A 83 -8.17 -15.72 -32.93
N GLY A 84 -9.47 -15.81 -33.24
CA GLY A 84 -10.09 -17.01 -33.80
C GLY A 84 -10.35 -18.12 -32.78
N GLY A 85 -10.20 -17.86 -31.48
CA GLY A 85 -10.42 -18.87 -30.44
C GLY A 85 -9.31 -19.92 -30.33
N ASP A 86 -8.51 -20.12 -31.38
CA ASP A 86 -7.50 -21.17 -31.50
C ASP A 86 -6.55 -21.22 -30.29
N ASP A 87 -6.38 -22.42 -29.75
CA ASP A 87 -5.43 -22.71 -28.68
C ASP A 87 -4.00 -22.88 -29.21
N GLU A 88 -3.81 -22.92 -30.53
CA GLU A 88 -2.52 -23.13 -31.19
C GLU A 88 -1.67 -21.85 -31.31
N LEU A 89 -2.25 -20.66 -31.06
CA LEU A 89 -1.50 -19.42 -31.17
C LEU A 89 -0.35 -19.35 -30.16
N PRO A 90 0.89 -19.13 -30.61
CA PRO A 90 2.00 -18.97 -29.71
C PRO A 90 1.76 -17.72 -28.84
N PHE A 91 1.96 -17.86 -27.52
CA PHE A 91 1.90 -16.77 -26.53
C PHE A 91 0.51 -16.19 -26.22
N LYS A 92 -0.59 -16.92 -26.43
CA LYS A 92 -1.96 -16.50 -25.99
C LYS A 92 -2.03 -15.94 -24.56
N GLY A 93 -1.31 -16.55 -23.61
CA GLY A 93 -1.23 -16.08 -22.22
C GLY A 93 -0.48 -14.76 -22.00
N ALA A 94 0.27 -14.29 -23.00
CA ALA A 94 0.87 -12.95 -23.01
C ALA A 94 -0.12 -11.88 -23.50
N LEU A 95 -1.12 -12.25 -24.31
CA LEU A 95 -2.03 -11.28 -24.93
C LEU A 95 -3.39 -11.18 -24.23
N VAL A 96 -3.85 -12.28 -23.62
CA VAL A 96 -5.20 -12.39 -23.05
C VAL A 96 -5.13 -12.55 -21.54
N ALA A 97 -5.66 -11.59 -20.80
CA ALA A 97 -5.83 -11.73 -19.36
C ALA A 97 -7.02 -12.67 -19.07
N ARG A 98 -6.78 -13.70 -18.27
CA ARG A 98 -7.84 -14.64 -17.82
C ARG A 98 -8.46 -14.25 -16.48
N CYS A 99 -7.73 -13.49 -15.68
CA CYS A 99 -8.15 -13.02 -14.37
C CYS A 99 -7.50 -11.67 -14.09
N VAL A 100 -8.09 -10.92 -13.15
CA VAL A 100 -7.47 -9.71 -12.63
C VAL A 100 -6.29 -10.11 -11.73
N PRO A 101 -5.08 -9.60 -11.96
CA PRO A 101 -3.92 -9.93 -11.16
C PRO A 101 -4.05 -9.41 -9.72
N GLN A 102 -3.40 -10.10 -8.78
CA GLN A 102 -3.34 -9.64 -7.40
C GLN A 102 -2.66 -8.27 -7.28
N PRO A 103 -3.08 -7.39 -6.35
CA PRO A 103 -2.58 -6.01 -6.26
C PRO A 103 -1.06 -5.89 -6.13
N HIS A 104 -0.44 -6.75 -5.31
CA HIS A 104 1.01 -6.72 -5.12
C HIS A 104 1.78 -7.02 -6.41
N LEU A 105 1.23 -7.88 -7.28
CA LEU A 105 1.87 -8.20 -8.56
C LEU A 105 1.78 -7.06 -9.57
N ILE A 106 0.73 -6.23 -9.48
CA ILE A 106 0.63 -5.00 -10.27
C ILE A 106 1.68 -4.01 -9.78
N ALA A 107 1.80 -3.82 -8.46
CA ALA A 107 2.79 -2.93 -7.86
C ALA A 107 4.23 -3.33 -8.24
N THR A 108 4.61 -4.60 -8.07
CA THR A 108 5.94 -5.10 -8.45
C THR A 108 6.20 -4.94 -9.94
N CYS A 109 5.19 -5.20 -10.79
CA CYS A 109 5.32 -4.99 -12.23
C CYS A 109 5.50 -3.51 -12.59
N ALA A 110 4.79 -2.60 -11.91
CA ALA A 110 4.92 -1.17 -12.10
C ALA A 110 6.33 -0.68 -11.74
N MET A 111 6.88 -1.11 -10.60
CA MET A 111 8.26 -0.78 -10.23
C MET A 111 9.29 -1.34 -11.23
N HIS A 112 9.05 -2.55 -11.74
CA HIS A 112 9.91 -3.09 -12.79
C HIS A 112 9.84 -2.26 -14.07
N VAL A 113 8.65 -1.85 -14.50
CA VAL A 113 8.45 -1.03 -15.70
C VAL A 113 9.08 0.35 -15.53
N SER A 114 8.95 1.00 -14.37
CA SER A 114 9.59 2.30 -14.11
C SER A 114 11.12 2.19 -14.13
N SER A 115 11.68 1.12 -13.53
CA SER A 115 13.11 0.83 -13.56
C SER A 115 13.63 0.62 -14.99
N VAL A 116 12.93 -0.19 -15.80
CA VAL A 116 13.32 -0.43 -17.19
C VAL A 116 13.17 0.82 -18.06
N ALA A 117 12.13 1.61 -17.83
CA ALA A 117 11.86 2.84 -18.58
C ALA A 117 12.69 4.05 -18.11
N GLY A 118 13.42 3.95 -16.99
CA GLY A 118 14.18 5.07 -16.42
C GLY A 118 13.29 6.22 -15.91
N ILE A 119 12.07 5.91 -15.46
CA ILE A 119 11.09 6.91 -15.03
C ILE A 119 11.21 7.13 -13.52
N ALA A 120 11.57 8.36 -13.12
CA ALA A 120 11.64 8.76 -11.71
C ALA A 120 10.26 9.24 -11.21
N LEU A 121 9.58 8.42 -10.40
CA LEU A 121 8.24 8.76 -9.90
C LEU A 121 8.29 9.93 -8.90
N PRO A 122 7.33 10.87 -8.98
CA PRO A 122 7.19 11.89 -7.96
C PRO A 122 6.70 11.29 -6.62
N PRO A 123 6.86 12.00 -5.49
CA PRO A 123 6.29 11.58 -4.22
C PRO A 123 4.77 11.49 -4.30
N ALA A 124 4.20 10.51 -3.59
CA ALA A 124 2.77 10.24 -3.59
C ALA A 124 1.96 11.39 -2.97
N ASN A 125 0.72 11.54 -3.43
CA ASN A 125 -0.21 12.54 -2.93
C ASN A 125 -0.93 12.05 -1.65
N VAL A 126 -0.23 12.10 -0.53
CA VAL A 126 -0.74 11.66 0.77
C VAL A 126 -1.99 12.44 1.17
N ALA A 127 -1.97 13.76 1.00
CA ALA A 127 -3.11 14.62 1.33
C ALA A 127 -4.37 14.22 0.54
N GLY A 128 -4.21 13.90 -0.75
CA GLY A 128 -5.30 13.37 -1.58
C GLY A 128 -5.84 12.03 -1.10
N PHE A 129 -4.96 11.10 -0.68
CA PHE A 129 -5.41 9.83 -0.09
C PHE A 129 -6.15 10.04 1.23
N VAL A 130 -5.64 10.90 2.11
CA VAL A 130 -6.27 11.23 3.40
C VAL A 130 -7.65 11.85 3.16
N ALA A 131 -7.77 12.82 2.25
CA ALA A 131 -9.04 13.45 1.91
C ALA A 131 -10.04 12.44 1.34
N ARG A 132 -9.58 11.56 0.46
CA ARG A 132 -10.41 10.49 -0.09
C ARG A 132 -10.90 9.55 1.00
N PHE A 133 -10.02 8.99 1.82
CA PHE A 133 -10.41 8.08 2.89
C PHE A 133 -11.32 8.75 3.93
N ALA A 134 -11.05 10.00 4.28
CA ALA A 134 -11.92 10.77 5.17
C ALA A 134 -13.33 10.94 4.60
N SER A 135 -13.45 11.15 3.28
CA SER A 135 -14.75 11.23 2.61
C SER A 135 -15.46 9.87 2.57
N GLU A 136 -14.74 8.78 2.33
CA GLU A 136 -15.29 7.42 2.28
C GLU A 136 -15.77 6.96 3.66
N VAL A 137 -15.11 7.39 4.74
CA VAL A 137 -15.48 7.10 6.14
C VAL A 137 -16.52 8.09 6.68
N GLY A 138 -16.78 9.22 5.99
CA GLY A 138 -17.76 10.22 6.41
C GLY A 138 -17.29 11.17 7.52
N VAL A 139 -15.97 11.39 7.64
CA VAL A 139 -15.34 12.20 8.73
C VAL A 139 -14.64 13.45 8.21
N ALA A 140 -14.80 13.79 6.93
CA ALA A 140 -14.19 14.94 6.28
C ALA A 140 -14.69 16.28 6.87
N SER A 141 -14.04 16.72 7.94
CA SER A 141 -14.30 17.99 8.62
C SER A 141 -13.02 18.81 8.74
N ALA A 142 -13.14 20.13 8.94
CA ALA A 142 -11.97 21.00 9.11
C ALA A 142 -11.11 20.57 10.31
N ALA A 143 -11.74 20.18 11.42
CA ALA A 143 -11.04 19.66 12.60
C ALA A 143 -10.27 18.37 12.31
N PHE A 144 -10.85 17.46 11.51
CA PHE A 144 -10.18 16.25 11.06
C PHE A 144 -8.93 16.56 10.24
N PHE A 145 -9.03 17.48 9.28
CA PHE A 145 -7.88 17.83 8.44
C PHE A 145 -6.74 18.48 9.23
N GLN A 146 -7.04 19.29 10.25
CA GLN A 146 -6.03 19.83 11.16
C GLN A 146 -5.34 18.74 12.00
N ALA A 147 -6.08 17.74 12.49
CA ALA A 147 -5.49 16.60 13.19
C ALA A 147 -4.64 15.73 12.23
N ALA A 148 -5.12 15.49 11.01
CA ALA A 148 -4.40 14.74 9.99
C ALA A 148 -3.11 15.44 9.55
N GLU A 149 -3.10 16.77 9.42
CA GLU A 149 -1.91 17.54 9.09
C GLU A 149 -0.83 17.43 10.19
N ARG A 150 -1.24 17.48 11.46
CA ARG A 150 -0.32 17.26 12.60
C ARG A 150 0.25 15.84 12.61
N ALA A 151 -0.58 14.84 12.38
CA ALA A 151 -0.12 13.44 12.27
C ALA A 151 0.83 13.23 11.08
N ALA A 152 0.56 13.88 9.94
CA ALA A 152 1.42 13.83 8.77
C ALA A 152 2.78 14.53 9.03
N ALA A 153 2.78 15.67 9.74
CA ALA A 153 4.00 16.39 10.11
C ALA A 153 4.92 15.57 11.03
N ALA A 154 4.35 14.69 11.85
CA ALA A 154 5.11 13.76 12.71
C ALA A 154 5.67 12.54 11.95
N THR A 155 5.31 12.36 10.67
CA THR A 155 5.71 11.19 9.87
C THR A 155 6.84 11.57 8.90
N ASP A 156 7.82 10.67 8.74
CA ASP A 156 8.92 10.86 7.79
C ASP A 156 8.41 10.90 6.33
N ARG A 157 8.79 11.95 5.59
CA ARG A 157 8.38 12.16 4.19
C ARG A 157 8.91 11.10 3.23
N ALA A 158 9.99 10.41 3.56
CA ALA A 158 10.51 9.30 2.77
C ALA A 158 9.52 8.12 2.68
N ARG A 159 8.55 8.04 3.61
CA ARG A 159 7.52 6.98 3.64
C ARG A 159 6.43 7.15 2.58
N PHE A 160 6.46 8.27 1.85
CA PHE A 160 5.47 8.63 0.84
C PHE A 160 5.97 8.46 -0.59
N THR A 161 7.17 7.91 -0.78
CA THR A 161 7.64 7.53 -2.11
C THR A 161 7.17 6.11 -2.45
N LEU A 162 6.88 5.90 -3.73
CA LEU A 162 6.73 4.55 -4.27
C LEU A 162 8.15 3.99 -4.42
N ASP A 163 8.61 3.28 -3.40
CA ASP A 163 9.95 2.70 -3.40
C ASP A 163 9.99 1.34 -4.08
N ASP A 164 11.18 0.96 -4.58
CA ASP A 164 11.37 -0.30 -5.27
C ASP A 164 11.20 -1.44 -4.26
N ALA A 165 10.30 -2.38 -4.55
CA ALA A 165 9.97 -3.54 -3.70
C ALA A 165 11.14 -4.54 -3.51
N ARG A 166 12.36 -4.12 -3.88
CA ARG A 166 13.62 -4.85 -3.79
C ARG A 166 14.50 -4.38 -2.64
N SER A 167 14.14 -3.30 -1.94
CA SER A 167 14.83 -2.95 -0.69
C SER A 167 14.48 -3.99 0.38
N ASP A 168 15.49 -4.46 1.11
CA ASP A 168 15.34 -5.46 2.18
C ASP A 168 14.48 -4.96 3.37
N VAL A 169 14.10 -3.68 3.34
CA VAL A 169 13.22 -3.03 4.29
C VAL A 169 11.81 -2.99 3.69
N GLN A 170 10.87 -3.75 4.25
CA GLN A 170 9.46 -3.69 3.87
C GLN A 170 8.86 -2.33 4.28
N ILE A 171 8.99 -1.33 3.42
CA ILE A 171 8.30 -0.05 3.59
C ILE A 171 6.84 -0.25 3.14
N ALA A 172 5.90 0.03 4.05
CA ALA A 172 4.48 -0.01 3.74
C ALA A 172 4.15 0.98 2.60
N PRO A 173 3.21 0.64 1.69
CA PRO A 173 2.91 1.48 0.54
C PRO A 173 2.26 2.82 0.97
N PRO A 174 2.32 3.88 0.14
CA PRO A 174 1.88 5.22 0.54
C PRO A 174 0.43 5.31 1.03
N HIS A 175 -0.48 4.52 0.45
CA HIS A 175 -1.89 4.48 0.87
C HIS A 175 -2.07 3.88 2.27
N ALA A 176 -1.20 2.95 2.68
CA ALA A 176 -1.23 2.41 4.04
C ALA A 176 -0.80 3.47 5.06
N TRP A 177 0.22 4.27 4.74
CA TRP A 177 0.62 5.42 5.56
C TRP A 177 -0.47 6.49 5.63
N ALA A 178 -1.14 6.79 4.51
CA ALA A 178 -2.27 7.71 4.50
C ALA A 178 -3.43 7.20 5.39
N MET A 179 -3.73 5.90 5.36
CA MET A 179 -4.71 5.31 6.26
C MET A 179 -4.26 5.38 7.73
N ALA A 180 -2.97 5.18 8.02
CA ALA A 180 -2.45 5.35 9.37
C ALA A 180 -2.64 6.80 9.88
N ILE A 181 -2.41 7.81 9.03
CA ILE A 181 -2.67 9.21 9.36
C ILE A 181 -4.16 9.43 9.68
N VAL A 182 -5.07 8.86 8.89
CA VAL A 182 -6.51 8.92 9.14
C VAL A 182 -6.85 8.31 10.51
N VAL A 183 -6.31 7.13 10.81
CA VAL A 183 -6.53 6.46 12.11
C VAL A 183 -5.99 7.28 13.27
N VAL A 184 -4.80 7.88 13.15
CA VAL A 184 -4.23 8.73 14.20
C VAL A 184 -5.08 9.98 14.41
N ALA A 185 -5.51 10.64 13.33
CA ALA A 185 -6.40 11.81 13.40
C ALA A 185 -7.74 11.47 14.07
N LEU A 186 -8.33 10.31 13.76
CA LEU A 186 -9.55 9.83 14.42
C LEU A 186 -9.31 9.56 15.91
N LYS A 187 -8.20 8.92 16.26
CA LYS A 187 -7.86 8.67 17.66
C LYS A 187 -7.71 9.97 18.45
N GLU A 188 -7.10 10.98 17.85
CA GLU A 188 -6.94 12.28 18.48
C GLU A 188 -8.30 13.00 18.63
N MET A 189 -9.10 13.06 17.56
CA MET A 189 -10.40 13.73 17.60
C MET A 189 -11.38 13.12 18.60
N TYR A 190 -11.40 11.80 18.70
CA TYR A 190 -12.34 11.06 19.54
C TYR A 190 -11.73 10.62 20.87
N GLY A 191 -10.48 11.01 21.16
CA GLY A 191 -9.83 10.67 22.42
C GLY A 191 -9.57 9.17 22.62
N LEU A 192 -9.48 8.40 21.53
CA LEU A 192 -9.30 6.94 21.55
C LEU A 192 -7.84 6.53 21.84
N ASP A 193 -6.97 7.50 22.08
CA ASP A 193 -5.57 7.30 22.49
C ASP A 193 -5.42 7.02 23.99
N GLY A 194 -6.53 6.98 24.73
CA GLY A 194 -6.56 6.74 26.17
C GLY A 194 -6.23 7.97 27.01
N ARG A 195 -5.95 9.13 26.39
CA ARG A 195 -5.69 10.38 27.10
C ARG A 195 -6.98 11.15 27.44
N ALA A 196 -8.07 10.88 26.72
CA ALA A 196 -9.37 11.52 26.97
C ALA A 196 -10.13 11.01 28.21
N PHE A 197 -9.63 9.97 28.90
CA PHE A 197 -10.18 9.59 30.20
C PHE A 197 -10.01 10.67 31.27
N GLU A 198 -9.15 11.67 31.06
CA GLU A 198 -9.00 12.77 32.01
C GLU A 198 -9.99 13.94 31.80
N ASP A 199 -10.57 14.10 30.60
CA ASP A 199 -11.46 15.24 30.28
C ASP A 199 -12.95 14.89 30.20
N VAL A 200 -13.32 13.61 30.19
CA VAL A 200 -14.70 13.23 30.50
C VAL A 200 -14.84 13.28 32.01
N ARG A 201 -15.23 14.45 32.52
CA ARG A 201 -15.86 14.56 33.84
C ARG A 201 -17.07 13.64 33.82
N PHE A 202 -16.88 12.38 34.20
CA PHE A 202 -17.96 11.58 34.72
C PHE A 202 -18.55 12.42 35.84
N VAL A 203 -19.71 13.00 35.60
CA VAL A 203 -20.52 13.55 36.67
C VAL A 203 -20.69 12.38 37.62
N SER A 204 -20.00 12.47 38.75
CA SER A 204 -20.03 11.42 39.76
C SER A 204 -21.50 11.13 40.07
N PRO A 205 -21.92 9.86 40.19
CA PRO A 205 -23.28 9.54 40.63
C PRO A 205 -23.60 10.20 41.99
N ALA A 206 -22.59 10.56 42.78
CA ALA A 206 -22.76 11.36 44.00
C ALA A 206 -23.22 12.81 43.70
N ALA A 207 -22.70 13.44 42.64
CA ALA A 207 -23.11 14.80 42.24
C ALA A 207 -24.54 14.82 41.67
N VAL A 208 -24.96 13.76 40.98
CA VAL A 208 -26.35 13.58 40.54
C VAL A 208 -27.29 13.35 41.73
N SER A 209 -26.85 12.60 42.75
CA SER A 209 -27.64 12.39 43.96
C SER A 209 -27.73 13.63 44.87
N ALA A 210 -26.71 14.49 44.87
CA ALA A 210 -26.71 15.74 45.62
C ALA A 210 -27.67 16.76 44.97
N ALA A 211 -27.60 16.94 43.65
CA ALA A 211 -28.50 17.82 42.91
C ALA A 211 -29.97 17.34 42.94
N LYS A 212 -30.21 16.04 43.11
CA LYS A 212 -31.56 15.49 43.31
C LYS A 212 -32.10 15.76 44.72
N ARG A 213 -31.25 15.72 45.75
CA ARG A 213 -31.66 16.02 47.13
C ARG A 213 -31.93 17.50 47.36
N GLU A 214 -31.11 18.38 46.81
CA GLU A 214 -31.33 19.84 46.90
C GLU A 214 -32.66 20.24 46.24
N ARG A 215 -33.06 19.56 45.16
CA ARG A 215 -34.34 19.80 44.49
C ARG A 215 -35.56 19.21 45.21
N GLU A 216 -35.37 18.17 46.02
CA GLU A 216 -36.43 17.59 46.86
C GLU A 216 -36.61 18.41 48.16
N GLU A 217 -35.55 19.03 48.68
CA GLU A 217 -35.60 19.94 49.84
C GLU A 217 -36.23 21.30 49.50
N GLU A 218 -36.03 21.82 48.28
CA GLU A 218 -36.71 23.04 47.82
C GLU A 218 -38.22 22.84 47.55
N GLU A 219 -38.65 21.62 47.19
CA GLU A 219 -40.08 21.30 46.99
C GLU A 219 -40.82 21.05 48.33
N GLU A 220 -40.11 20.70 49.42
CA GLU A 220 -40.71 20.54 50.77
C GLU A 220 -40.82 21.85 51.57
N GLU A 221 -40.11 22.92 51.18
CA GLU A 221 -40.23 24.25 51.83
C GLU A 221 -41.33 25.15 51.22
N GLU A 222 -41.94 24.75 50.09
CA GLU A 222 -43.03 25.50 49.42
C GLU A 222 -44.46 24.98 49.71
N ASP A 223 -44.63 23.90 50.48
CA ASP A 223 -45.93 23.35 50.95
C ASP A 223 -46.23 23.65 52.43
#